data_AF-A0A329R7F4-F1
#
_entry.id   AF-A0A329R7F4-F1
#
_cell.length_a   1.000
_cell.length_b   1.000
_cell.length_c   1.000
_cell.angle_alpha   90.00
_cell.angle_beta   90.00
_cell.angle_gamma   90.00
#
_symmetry.space_group_name_H-M   'P 1'
#
loop_
_entity.id
_entity.type
_entity.pdbx_description
1 polymer ?
#
loop_
_entity_poly.entity_id
_entity_poly.type
_entity_poly.pdbx_seq_one_letter_code
_entity_poly.pdbx_strand_id
1 'polypeptide(L)'
;MADKLLKLYKKDLSLLHIMFKKMKWQGFKRSIIFLVSCIILIILIKYNFKSEWSNISFISLIMCFLVSLRDLTLERDRIIESDNNGKNYYQVRIEGLRKFLRNESIDTDPKKIELLIKLVEKQAEEQKVSFFVGRGILLTVLLPIISATYTNILNKYTDDLTTVLIIFSILLIVILCIFIYATLFRFIYDDFINGDYQRYKTIANDLRELHFKLI
;
A
#
# COMPACT_ATOMS: atom_id res chain seq x y z
N MET A 1 -8.70 -21.76 16.82
CA MET A 1 -7.49 -22.11 16.06
C MET A 1 -7.21 -21.12 14.93
N ALA A 2 -8.20 -20.82 14.08
CA ALA A 2 -8.10 -19.80 13.03
C ALA A 2 -7.66 -18.42 13.56
N ASP A 3 -8.14 -17.98 14.73
CA ASP A 3 -7.72 -16.70 15.31
C ASP A 3 -6.27 -16.70 15.83
N LYS A 4 -5.80 -17.85 16.32
CA LYS A 4 -4.38 -18.01 16.70
C LYS A 4 -3.49 -17.90 15.46
N LEU A 5 -3.91 -18.51 14.35
CA LEU A 5 -3.24 -18.39 13.05
C LEU A 5 -3.26 -16.95 12.53
N LEU A 6 -4.39 -16.26 12.62
CA LEU A 6 -4.48 -14.85 12.24
C LEU A 6 -3.56 -13.99 13.10
N LYS A 7 -3.52 -14.23 14.42
CA LYS A 7 -2.65 -13.51 15.35
C LYS A 7 -1.17 -13.75 15.05
N LEU A 8 -0.77 -15.00 14.79
CA LEU A 8 0.57 -15.34 14.32
C LEU A 8 0.89 -14.59 13.02
N TYR A 9 -0.06 -14.59 12.08
CA TYR A 9 0.15 -13.95 10.79
C TYR A 9 0.35 -12.44 10.91
N LYS A 10 -0.49 -11.76 11.71
CA LYS A 10 -0.37 -10.32 11.99
C LYS A 10 0.94 -9.97 12.71
N LYS A 11 1.38 -10.82 13.66
CA LYS A 11 2.49 -10.51 14.55
C LYS A 11 3.86 -10.96 14.02
N ASP A 12 3.94 -12.08 13.34
CA ASP A 12 5.24 -12.69 13.04
C ASP A 12 5.43 -13.03 11.55
N LEU A 13 4.36 -13.10 10.75
CA LEU A 13 4.44 -13.49 9.33
C LEU A 13 4.12 -12.37 8.35
N SER A 14 3.54 -11.26 8.81
CA SER A 14 3.22 -10.11 7.95
C SER A 14 4.49 -9.39 7.53
N LEU A 15 4.67 -9.20 6.22
CA LEU A 15 5.79 -8.44 5.63
C LEU A 15 5.98 -7.10 6.32
N LEU A 16 4.87 -6.37 6.52
CA LEU A 16 4.89 -5.03 7.10
C LEU A 16 5.41 -5.09 8.55
N HIS A 17 4.96 -6.07 9.34
CA HIS A 17 5.46 -6.25 10.70
C HIS A 17 6.93 -6.66 10.74
N ILE A 18 7.35 -7.60 9.89
CA ILE A 18 8.75 -8.04 9.79
C ILE A 18 9.65 -6.86 9.40
N MET A 19 9.23 -6.05 8.43
CA MET A 19 9.92 -4.83 8.02
C MET A 19 10.04 -3.87 9.20
N PHE A 20 8.93 -3.48 9.84
CA PHE A 20 8.98 -2.56 10.98
C PHE A 20 9.86 -3.05 12.14
N LYS A 21 9.84 -4.36 12.43
CA LYS A 21 10.62 -4.95 13.52
C LYS A 21 12.12 -4.96 13.24
N LYS A 22 12.53 -5.20 11.99
CA LYS A 22 13.94 -5.33 11.57
C LYS A 22 14.51 -4.07 10.91
N MET A 23 13.68 -3.05 10.68
CA MET A 23 14.07 -1.81 10.00
C MET A 23 15.05 -1.01 10.85
N LYS A 24 16.23 -0.72 10.27
CA LYS A 24 17.18 0.21 10.86
C LYS A 24 16.69 1.63 10.63
N TRP A 25 16.05 2.19 11.64
CA TRP A 25 15.53 3.56 11.62
C TRP A 25 16.58 4.64 11.32
N GLN A 26 17.87 4.32 11.43
CA GLN A 26 18.96 5.26 11.11
C GLN A 26 18.92 5.74 9.65
N GLY A 27 18.73 4.83 8.68
CA GLY A 27 18.64 5.18 7.26
C GLY A 27 17.41 6.05 6.97
N PHE A 28 16.25 5.64 7.50
CA PHE A 28 15.01 6.38 7.38
C PHE A 28 15.08 7.80 7.99
N LYS A 29 15.67 7.92 9.19
CA LYS A 29 15.89 9.23 9.83
C LYS A 29 16.80 10.11 8.98
N ARG A 30 17.87 9.56 8.39
CA ARG A 30 18.77 10.30 7.49
C ARG A 30 18.03 10.81 6.26
N SER A 31 17.22 9.97 5.61
CA SER A 31 16.42 10.36 4.44
C SER A 31 15.38 11.43 4.78
N ILE A 32 14.71 11.34 5.94
CA ILE A 32 13.77 12.37 6.40
C ILE A 32 14.48 13.70 6.67
N ILE A 33 15.59 13.69 7.41
CA ILE A 33 16.35 14.91 7.72
C ILE A 33 16.83 15.58 6.43
N PHE A 34 17.30 14.78 5.47
CA PHE A 34 17.73 15.27 4.17
C PHE A 34 16.56 15.90 3.39
N LEU A 35 15.40 15.25 3.35
CA LEU A 35 14.20 15.76 2.69
C LEU A 35 13.70 17.07 3.32
N VAL A 36 13.67 17.15 4.66
CA VAL A 36 13.31 18.38 5.38
C VAL A 36 14.32 19.50 5.10
N SER A 37 15.62 19.20 5.09
CA SER A 37 16.68 20.16 4.75
C SER A 37 16.51 20.71 3.33
N CYS A 38 16.20 19.84 2.35
CA CYS A 38 15.90 20.26 0.99
C CYS A 38 14.68 21.18 0.91
N ILE A 39 13.59 20.87 1.62
CA ILE A 39 12.40 21.74 1.65
C ILE A 39 12.75 23.12 2.22
N ILE A 40 13.51 23.17 3.34
CA ILE A 40 13.93 24.42 3.97
C ILE A 40 14.81 25.24 3.01
N LEU A 41 15.76 24.59 2.33
CA LEU A 41 16.63 25.23 1.35
C LEU A 41 15.83 25.87 0.21
N ILE A 42 14.80 25.18 -0.28
CA ILE A 42 13.92 25.68 -1.35
C ILE A 42 13.12 26.89 -0.89
N ILE A 43 12.59 26.86 0.34
CA ILE A 43 11.88 27.99 0.93
C ILE A 43 12.82 29.20 1.05
N LEU A 44 14.04 29.00 1.53
CA LEU A 44 15.05 30.06 1.68
C LEU A 44 15.46 30.67 0.34
N ILE A 45 15.67 29.84 -0.70
CA ILE A 45 16.02 30.32 -2.05
C ILE A 45 14.85 31.12 -2.63
N LYS A 46 13.62 30.62 -2.50
CA LYS A 46 12.42 31.30 -3.02
C LYS A 46 12.17 32.64 -2.32
N TYR A 47 12.40 32.69 -1.01
CA TYR A 47 12.22 33.90 -0.21
C TYR A 47 13.28 34.97 -0.51
N ASN A 48 14.55 34.58 -0.61
CA ASN A 48 15.65 35.53 -0.76
C ASN A 48 15.89 35.98 -2.21
N PHE A 49 15.65 35.12 -3.20
CA PHE A 49 16.07 35.42 -4.58
C PHE A 49 14.94 35.83 -5.54
N LYS A 50 13.65 35.81 -5.13
CA LYS A 50 12.47 36.14 -5.97
C LYS A 50 12.62 35.69 -7.44
N SER A 51 13.20 34.51 -7.64
CA SER A 51 13.75 34.07 -8.92
C SER A 51 12.87 32.99 -9.56
N GLU A 52 12.75 33.02 -10.88
CA GLU A 52 12.05 31.99 -11.69
C GLU A 52 12.70 30.59 -11.57
N TRP A 53 13.87 30.50 -10.93
CA TRP A 53 14.59 29.25 -10.63
C TRP A 53 13.82 28.28 -9.70
N SER A 54 12.59 28.62 -9.30
CA SER A 54 11.69 27.74 -8.55
C SER A 54 11.48 26.36 -9.20
N ASN A 55 11.62 26.26 -10.53
CA ASN A 55 11.53 25.00 -11.25
C ASN A 55 12.76 24.08 -11.01
N ILE A 56 13.95 24.64 -10.84
CA ILE A 56 15.19 23.87 -10.57
C ILE A 56 15.17 23.29 -9.15
N SER A 57 14.59 24.02 -8.18
CA SER A 57 14.34 23.48 -6.84
C SER A 57 13.39 22.28 -6.83
N PHE A 58 12.42 22.24 -7.76
CA PHE A 58 11.49 21.11 -7.88
C PHE A 58 12.20 19.85 -8.42
N ILE A 59 13.12 20.02 -9.37
CA ILE A 59 13.96 18.93 -9.89
C ILE A 59 14.86 18.38 -8.77
N SER A 60 15.43 19.24 -7.93
CA SER A 60 16.22 18.83 -6.75
C SER A 60 15.38 17.98 -5.78
N LEU A 61 14.14 18.37 -5.50
CA LEU A 61 13.19 17.59 -4.69
C LEU A 61 12.92 16.20 -5.27
N ILE A 62 12.69 16.12 -6.58
CA ILE A 62 12.47 14.83 -7.28
C ILE A 62 13.70 13.93 -7.13
N MET A 63 14.90 14.46 -7.34
CA MET A 63 16.14 13.70 -7.15
C MET A 63 16.32 13.22 -5.70
N CYS A 64 16.01 14.06 -4.72
CA CYS A 64 16.08 13.69 -3.29
C CYS A 64 15.06 12.60 -2.92
N PHE A 65 13.88 12.66 -3.52
CA PHE A 65 12.85 11.63 -3.37
C PHE A 65 13.31 10.30 -3.97
N LEU A 66 13.92 10.30 -5.16
CA LEU A 66 14.47 9.09 -5.79
C LEU A 66 15.59 8.45 -4.95
N VAL A 67 16.49 9.26 -4.37
CA VAL A 67 17.53 8.76 -3.45
C VAL A 67 16.91 8.13 -2.21
N SER A 68 15.87 8.75 -1.65
CA SER A 68 15.15 8.21 -0.49
C SER A 68 14.44 6.88 -0.80
N LEU A 69 13.84 6.76 -1.99
CA LEU A 69 13.25 5.51 -2.46
C LEU A 69 14.31 4.40 -2.59
N ARG A 70 15.49 4.73 -3.13
CA ARG A 70 16.61 3.79 -3.24
C ARG A 70 17.05 3.28 -1.87
N ASP A 71 17.24 4.15 -0.90
CA ASP A 71 17.63 3.77 0.47
C ASP A 71 16.57 2.84 1.11
N LEU A 72 15.27 3.12 0.89
CA LEU A 72 14.17 2.26 1.33
C LEU A 72 14.18 0.88 0.65
N THR A 73 14.46 0.82 -0.65
CA THR A 73 14.57 -0.46 -1.37
C THR A 73 15.73 -1.31 -0.89
N LEU A 74 16.90 -0.70 -0.64
CA LEU A 74 18.07 -1.42 -0.11
C LEU A 74 17.82 -1.98 1.29
N GLU A 75 17.15 -1.22 2.17
CA GLU A 75 16.79 -1.72 3.49
C GLU A 75 15.73 -2.83 3.41
N ARG A 76 14.75 -2.73 2.51
CA ARG A 76 13.79 -3.82 2.26
C ARG A 76 14.53 -5.10 1.85
N ASP A 77 15.43 -4.99 0.88
CA ASP A 77 16.15 -6.15 0.34
C ASP A 77 17.08 -6.75 1.41
N ARG A 78 17.73 -5.93 2.23
CA ARG A 78 18.48 -6.39 3.42
C ARG A 78 17.60 -7.21 4.38
N ILE A 79 16.42 -6.70 4.72
CA ILE A 79 15.52 -7.37 5.67
C ILE A 79 14.98 -8.68 5.10
N ILE A 80 14.73 -8.74 3.79
CA ILE A 80 14.20 -9.93 3.12
C ILE A 80 15.32 -10.97 2.95
N GLU A 81 16.45 -10.61 2.36
CA GLU A 81 17.48 -11.58 1.97
C GLU A 81 18.55 -11.77 3.05
N SER A 82 19.16 -10.69 3.55
CA SER A 82 20.31 -10.80 4.45
C SER A 82 19.93 -11.28 5.85
N ASP A 83 18.84 -10.75 6.42
CA ASP A 83 18.42 -11.10 7.78
C ASP A 83 17.66 -12.44 7.88
N ASN A 84 17.43 -13.14 6.75
CA ASN A 84 16.74 -14.44 6.71
C ASN A 84 17.56 -15.53 6.00
N ASN A 85 18.90 -15.45 6.05
CA ASN A 85 19.81 -16.43 5.46
C ASN A 85 19.62 -16.64 3.93
N GLY A 86 19.35 -15.58 3.18
CA GLY A 86 19.12 -15.60 1.73
C GLY A 86 17.74 -16.10 1.30
N LYS A 87 16.83 -16.36 2.25
CA LYS A 87 15.48 -16.84 1.95
C LYS A 87 14.57 -15.69 1.54
N ASN A 88 13.75 -15.92 0.52
CA ASN A 88 12.74 -14.94 0.14
C ASN A 88 11.62 -14.85 1.20
N TYR A 89 10.85 -13.75 1.18
CA TYR A 89 9.76 -13.54 2.15
C TYR A 89 8.77 -14.71 2.21
N TYR A 90 8.47 -15.32 1.06
CA TYR A 90 7.58 -16.47 0.97
C TYR A 90 8.10 -17.68 1.76
N GLN A 91 9.37 -18.02 1.59
CA GLN A 91 10.02 -19.11 2.30
C GLN A 91 10.02 -18.87 3.82
N VAL A 92 10.32 -17.64 4.25
CA VAL A 92 10.27 -17.26 5.67
C VAL A 92 8.86 -17.43 6.24
N ARG A 93 7.84 -17.05 5.46
CA ARG A 93 6.43 -17.18 5.85
C ARG A 93 6.02 -18.65 6.00
N ILE A 94 6.35 -19.49 5.03
CA ILE A 94 6.06 -20.93 5.06
C ILE A 94 6.79 -21.62 6.20
N GLU A 95 8.05 -21.28 6.47
CA GLU A 95 8.80 -21.84 7.60
C GLU A 95 8.21 -21.45 8.95
N GLY A 96 7.81 -20.18 9.10
CA GLY A 96 7.15 -19.70 10.32
C GLY A 96 5.80 -20.40 10.54
N LEU A 97 5.01 -20.58 9.48
CA LEU A 97 3.77 -21.36 9.54
C LEU A 97 4.02 -22.83 9.92
N ARG A 98 5.02 -23.47 9.31
CA ARG A 98 5.38 -24.87 9.61
C ARG A 98 5.84 -25.03 11.05
N LYS A 99 6.65 -24.09 11.57
CA LYS A 99 7.09 -24.09 12.97
C LYS A 99 5.91 -23.98 13.93
N PHE A 100 4.91 -23.15 13.61
CA PHE A 100 3.70 -23.05 14.40
C PHE A 100 2.87 -24.34 14.38
N LEU A 101 2.68 -24.96 13.21
CA LEU A 101 1.95 -26.23 13.10
C LEU A 101 2.64 -27.37 13.87
N ARG A 102 3.98 -27.40 13.88
CA ARG A 102 4.79 -28.31 14.71
C ARG A 102 4.51 -28.11 16.19
N ASN A 103 4.55 -26.88 16.65
CA ASN A 103 4.32 -26.54 18.06
C ASN A 103 2.91 -26.93 18.51
N GLU A 104 1.92 -26.86 17.61
CA GLU A 104 0.55 -27.28 17.89
C GLU A 104 0.28 -28.77 17.54
N SER A 105 1.31 -29.55 17.16
CA SER A 105 1.21 -30.98 16.82
C SER A 105 0.21 -31.30 15.69
N ILE A 106 0.17 -30.44 14.67
CA ILE A 106 -0.71 -30.57 13.49
C ILE A 106 0.06 -30.93 12.21
N ASP A 107 1.39 -30.74 12.18
CA ASP A 107 2.21 -30.82 10.96
C ASP A 107 2.39 -32.23 10.37
N THR A 108 1.98 -33.28 11.07
CA THR A 108 2.11 -34.68 10.66
C THR A 108 0.80 -35.32 10.22
N ASP A 109 -0.35 -34.67 10.44
CA ASP A 109 -1.67 -35.25 10.13
C ASP A 109 -2.36 -34.46 8.99
N PRO A 110 -2.39 -35.01 7.77
CA PRO A 110 -2.99 -34.33 6.62
C PRO A 110 -4.47 -34.03 6.82
N LYS A 111 -5.21 -34.88 7.56
CA LYS A 111 -6.64 -34.64 7.84
C LYS A 111 -6.85 -33.43 8.74
N LYS A 112 -5.96 -33.21 9.72
CA LYS A 112 -6.01 -32.02 10.59
C LYS A 112 -5.69 -30.75 9.81
N ILE A 113 -4.75 -30.80 8.88
CA ILE A 113 -4.43 -29.66 8.00
C ILE A 113 -5.62 -29.35 7.08
N GLU A 114 -6.27 -30.37 6.50
CA GLU A 114 -7.45 -30.19 5.66
C GLU A 114 -8.63 -29.56 6.43
N LEU A 115 -8.89 -30.01 7.67
CA LEU A 115 -9.89 -29.40 8.54
C LEU A 115 -9.54 -27.94 8.88
N LEU A 116 -8.26 -27.64 9.08
CA LEU A 116 -7.79 -26.29 9.37
C LEU A 116 -7.96 -25.36 8.17
N ILE A 117 -7.72 -25.85 6.95
CA ILE A 117 -7.97 -25.11 5.70
C ILE A 117 -9.46 -24.74 5.61
N LYS A 118 -10.37 -25.72 5.79
CA LYS A 118 -11.83 -25.49 5.77
C LYS A 118 -12.26 -24.46 6.82
N LEU A 119 -11.71 -24.52 8.03
CA LEU A 119 -12.00 -23.56 9.10
C LEU A 119 -11.54 -22.14 8.74
N VAL A 120 -10.34 -22.00 8.17
CA VAL A 120 -9.79 -20.70 7.75
C VAL A 120 -10.56 -20.12 6.57
N GLU A 121 -10.98 -20.94 5.61
CA GLU A 121 -11.80 -20.51 4.47
C GLU A 121 -13.17 -20.01 4.91
N LYS A 122 -13.83 -20.73 5.83
CA LYS A 122 -15.09 -20.28 6.41
C LYS A 122 -14.95 -18.91 7.10
N GLN A 123 -13.87 -18.73 7.87
CA GLN A 123 -13.57 -17.43 8.50
C GLN A 123 -13.27 -16.33 7.48
N ALA A 124 -12.64 -16.65 6.35
CA ALA A 124 -12.45 -15.69 5.27
C ALA A 124 -13.81 -15.25 4.68
N GLU A 125 -14.72 -16.17 4.42
CA GLU A 125 -16.04 -15.85 3.89
C GLU A 125 -16.87 -14.99 4.85
N GLU A 126 -16.81 -15.27 6.15
CA GLU A 126 -17.47 -14.47 7.19
C GLU A 126 -16.93 -13.02 7.26
N GLN A 127 -15.64 -12.82 6.97
CA GLN A 127 -14.98 -11.50 6.98
C GLN A 127 -15.07 -10.76 5.64
N LYS A 128 -15.72 -11.34 4.63
CA LYS A 128 -15.79 -10.76 3.29
C LYS A 128 -16.74 -9.56 3.28
N VAL A 129 -16.20 -8.35 3.26
CA VAL A 129 -17.00 -7.12 3.15
C VAL A 129 -17.46 -6.90 1.71
N SER A 130 -18.76 -6.65 1.52
CA SER A 130 -19.42 -6.45 0.23
C SER A 130 -18.76 -5.31 -0.57
N PHE A 131 -18.13 -5.66 -1.70
CA PHE A 131 -17.26 -4.77 -2.49
C PHE A 131 -18.00 -3.66 -3.29
N PHE A 132 -19.33 -3.68 -3.32
CA PHE A 132 -20.12 -2.97 -4.34
C PHE A 132 -20.43 -1.50 -4.04
N VAL A 133 -20.37 -1.07 -2.79
CA VAL A 133 -20.93 0.25 -2.41
C VAL A 133 -19.97 1.40 -2.71
N GLY A 134 -18.65 1.20 -2.62
CA GLY A 134 -17.68 2.31 -2.71
C GLY A 134 -17.38 2.84 -4.11
N ARG A 135 -17.30 1.97 -5.13
CA ARG A 135 -16.81 2.37 -6.47
C ARG A 135 -17.91 2.86 -7.41
N GLY A 136 -19.10 2.26 -7.33
CA GLY A 136 -20.24 2.63 -8.16
C GLY A 136 -20.79 4.01 -7.82
N ILE A 137 -21.01 4.26 -6.52
CA ILE A 137 -21.58 5.53 -6.02
C ILE A 137 -20.71 6.73 -6.43
N LEU A 138 -19.39 6.60 -6.36
CA LEU A 138 -18.47 7.70 -6.68
C LEU A 138 -18.54 8.07 -8.18
N LEU A 139 -18.56 7.07 -9.07
CA LEU A 139 -18.68 7.28 -10.52
C LEU A 139 -20.04 7.86 -10.91
N THR A 140 -21.13 7.39 -10.29
CA THR A 140 -22.49 7.85 -10.54
C THR A 140 -22.70 9.32 -10.13
N VAL A 141 -22.00 9.78 -9.09
CA VAL A 141 -22.06 11.20 -8.66
C VAL A 141 -21.13 12.09 -9.50
N LEU A 142 -19.95 11.60 -9.90
CA LEU A 142 -18.95 12.41 -10.60
C LEU A 142 -19.30 12.67 -12.08
N LEU A 143 -19.84 11.68 -12.79
CA LEU A 143 -20.18 11.80 -14.21
C LEU A 143 -21.14 12.96 -14.51
N PRO A 144 -22.26 13.11 -13.78
CA PRO A 144 -23.18 14.23 -13.98
C PRO A 144 -22.56 15.60 -13.69
N ILE A 145 -21.73 15.70 -12.64
CA ILE A 145 -21.07 16.95 -12.26
C ILE A 145 -20.09 17.38 -13.36
N ILE A 146 -19.26 16.46 -13.86
CA ILE A 146 -18.31 16.75 -14.94
C ILE A 146 -19.07 17.14 -16.22
N SER A 147 -20.12 16.39 -16.58
CA SER A 147 -20.92 16.66 -17.78
C SER A 147 -21.59 18.04 -17.73
N ALA A 148 -22.20 18.39 -16.59
CA ALA A 148 -22.85 19.69 -16.36
C ALA A 148 -21.85 20.85 -16.32
N THR A 149 -20.65 20.61 -15.76
CA THR A 149 -19.60 21.63 -15.69
C THR A 149 -19.01 21.89 -17.08
N TYR A 150 -18.76 20.83 -17.86
CA TYR A 150 -18.26 20.92 -19.24
C TYR A 150 -19.22 21.67 -20.16
N THR A 151 -20.52 21.33 -20.11
CA THR A 151 -21.54 22.01 -20.93
C THR A 151 -21.72 23.48 -20.55
N ASN A 152 -21.65 23.82 -19.25
CA ASN A 152 -21.75 25.22 -18.83
C ASN A 152 -20.53 26.07 -19.21
N ILE A 153 -19.32 25.51 -19.15
CA ILE A 153 -18.09 26.26 -19.48
C ILE A 153 -18.00 26.52 -20.99
N LEU A 154 -18.26 25.49 -21.80
CA LEU A 154 -18.24 25.61 -23.27
C LEU A 154 -19.30 26.55 -23.81
N ASN A 155 -20.46 26.66 -23.14
CA ASN A 155 -21.52 27.56 -23.61
C ASN A 155 -21.32 29.02 -23.18
N LYS A 156 -20.40 29.33 -22.26
CA LYS A 156 -20.35 30.64 -21.57
C LYS A 156 -19.02 31.39 -21.67
N TYR A 157 -17.92 30.72 -22.04
CA TYR A 157 -16.57 31.28 -22.01
C TYR A 157 -15.75 31.04 -23.30
N THR A 158 -16.40 30.90 -24.46
CA THR A 158 -15.73 30.63 -25.74
C THR A 158 -14.75 31.71 -26.21
N ASP A 159 -14.88 32.94 -25.72
CA ASP A 159 -14.16 34.09 -26.29
C ASP A 159 -12.81 34.38 -25.60
N ASP A 160 -12.53 33.80 -24.42
CA ASP A 160 -11.25 33.96 -23.72
C ASP A 160 -10.60 32.60 -23.39
N LEU A 161 -9.71 32.19 -24.28
CA LEU A 161 -8.92 30.95 -24.21
C LEU A 161 -8.17 30.81 -22.88
N THR A 162 -7.74 31.93 -22.30
CA THR A 162 -6.95 31.98 -21.06
C THR A 162 -7.78 31.52 -19.86
N THR A 163 -9.01 32.02 -19.76
CA THR A 163 -9.97 31.64 -18.71
C THR A 163 -10.37 30.16 -18.84
N VAL A 164 -10.58 29.67 -20.06
CA VAL A 164 -10.88 28.24 -20.32
C VAL A 164 -9.73 27.33 -19.87
N LEU A 165 -8.48 27.68 -20.17
CA LEU A 165 -7.29 26.91 -19.77
C LEU A 165 -7.09 26.85 -18.25
N ILE A 166 -7.37 27.95 -17.54
CA ILE A 166 -7.28 28.01 -16.07
C ILE A 166 -8.34 27.08 -15.44
N ILE A 167 -9.58 27.15 -15.92
CA ILE A 167 -10.65 26.28 -15.42
C ILE A 167 -10.34 24.80 -15.70
N PHE A 168 -9.81 24.48 -16.89
CA PHE A 168 -9.43 23.12 -17.24
C PHE A 168 -8.29 22.59 -16.35
N SER A 169 -7.31 23.45 -16.03
CA SER A 169 -6.21 23.11 -15.12
C SER A 169 -6.70 22.84 -13.69
N ILE A 170 -7.63 23.65 -13.18
CA ILE A 170 -8.26 23.43 -11.87
C ILE A 170 -9.04 22.11 -11.86
N LEU A 171 -9.80 21.83 -12.92
CA LEU A 171 -10.61 20.62 -13.04
C LEU A 171 -9.72 19.36 -13.12
N LEU A 172 -8.59 19.45 -13.83
CA LEU A 172 -7.56 18.40 -13.87
C LEU A 172 -6.96 18.14 -12.47
N ILE A 173 -6.64 19.19 -11.72
CA ILE A 173 -6.13 19.08 -10.34
C ILE A 173 -7.16 18.40 -9.44
N VAL A 174 -8.44 18.79 -9.54
CA VAL A 174 -9.52 18.17 -8.77
C VAL A 174 -9.67 16.68 -9.12
N ILE A 175 -9.63 16.31 -10.40
CA ILE A 175 -9.67 14.90 -10.83
C ILE A 175 -8.46 14.13 -10.29
N LEU A 176 -7.26 14.70 -10.34
CA LEU A 176 -6.05 14.12 -9.77
C LEU A 176 -6.18 13.91 -8.25
N CYS A 177 -6.69 14.91 -7.52
CA CYS A 177 -6.94 14.79 -6.08
C CYS A 177 -7.96 13.69 -5.77
N ILE A 178 -9.04 13.57 -6.54
CA ILE A 178 -10.04 12.51 -6.39
C ILE A 178 -9.43 11.14 -6.72
N PHE A 179 -8.58 11.04 -7.73
CA PHE A 179 -7.89 9.81 -8.09
C PHE A 179 -6.90 9.37 -7.00
N ILE A 180 -6.12 10.30 -6.45
CA ILE A 180 -5.24 10.06 -5.31
C ILE A 180 -6.07 9.62 -4.09
N TYR A 181 -7.17 10.32 -3.81
CA TYR A 181 -8.08 9.95 -2.72
C TYR A 181 -8.67 8.54 -2.92
N ALA A 182 -9.15 8.20 -4.12
CA ALA A 182 -9.67 6.87 -4.42
C ALA A 182 -8.60 5.78 -4.31
N THR A 183 -7.36 6.08 -4.70
CA THR A 183 -6.22 5.16 -4.60
C THR A 183 -5.81 4.94 -3.16
N LEU A 184 -5.72 6.00 -2.36
CA LEU A 184 -5.46 5.93 -0.92
C LEU A 184 -6.60 5.25 -0.17
N PHE A 185 -7.85 5.54 -0.54
CA PHE A 185 -9.03 4.89 0.03
C PHE A 185 -9.05 3.40 -0.31
N ARG A 186 -8.66 3.00 -1.52
CA ARG A 186 -8.47 1.59 -1.88
C ARG A 186 -7.42 0.94 -1.00
N PHE A 187 -6.28 1.60 -0.78
CA PHE A 187 -5.22 1.09 0.09
C PHE A 187 -5.74 0.90 1.53
N ILE A 188 -6.44 1.89 2.08
CA ILE A 188 -7.05 1.81 3.41
C ILE A 188 -8.13 0.73 3.45
N TYR A 189 -8.99 0.62 2.43
CA TYR A 189 -10.06 -0.38 2.39
C TYR A 189 -9.49 -1.81 2.29
N ASP A 190 -8.49 -2.03 1.44
CA ASP A 190 -7.88 -3.34 1.25
C ASP A 190 -7.04 -3.77 2.48
N ASP A 191 -6.33 -2.84 3.16
CA ASP A 191 -5.51 -3.16 4.34
C ASP A 191 -6.26 -3.12 5.69
N PHE A 192 -7.20 -2.20 5.88
CA PHE A 192 -7.94 -2.06 7.15
C PHE A 192 -9.29 -2.79 7.16
N ILE A 193 -10.07 -2.69 6.09
CA ILE A 193 -11.44 -3.25 6.06
C ILE A 193 -11.42 -4.71 5.57
N ASN A 194 -10.68 -5.00 4.50
CA ASN A 194 -10.53 -6.35 3.95
C ASN A 194 -9.24 -7.05 4.38
N GLY A 195 -8.43 -6.42 5.25
CA GLY A 195 -7.12 -6.93 5.61
C GLY A 195 -7.17 -8.33 6.22
N ASP A 196 -8.18 -8.61 7.06
CA ASP A 196 -8.32 -9.91 7.70
C ASP A 196 -8.85 -10.98 6.74
N TYR A 197 -9.78 -10.63 5.84
CA TYR A 197 -10.20 -11.50 4.74
C TYR A 197 -9.01 -11.94 3.87
N GLN A 198 -8.17 -10.99 3.43
CA GLN A 198 -7.01 -11.29 2.59
C GLN A 198 -5.94 -12.12 3.32
N ARG A 199 -5.74 -11.86 4.63
CA ARG A 199 -4.85 -12.66 5.48
C ARG A 199 -5.35 -14.09 5.65
N TYR A 200 -6.64 -14.30 5.92
CA TYR A 200 -7.19 -15.66 5.98
C TYR A 200 -7.05 -16.41 4.65
N LYS A 201 -7.29 -15.74 3.50
CA LYS A 201 -7.02 -16.34 2.18
C LYS A 201 -5.56 -16.73 1.99
N THR A 202 -4.63 -15.89 2.43
CA THR A 202 -3.19 -16.16 2.31
C THR A 202 -2.79 -17.34 3.19
N ILE A 203 -3.30 -17.41 4.43
CA ILE A 203 -3.09 -18.54 5.34
C ILE A 203 -3.63 -19.84 4.72
N ALA A 204 -4.83 -19.83 4.14
CA ALA A 204 -5.41 -21.02 3.48
C ALA A 204 -4.53 -21.51 2.33
N ASN A 205 -4.01 -20.60 1.50
CA ASN A 205 -3.11 -20.96 0.40
C ASN A 205 -1.77 -21.52 0.90
N ASP A 206 -1.18 -20.90 1.92
CA ASP A 206 0.07 -21.37 2.53
C ASP A 206 -0.11 -22.76 3.19
N LEU A 207 -1.27 -23.00 3.84
CA LEU A 207 -1.63 -24.32 4.39
C LEU A 207 -1.83 -25.38 3.31
N ARG A 208 -2.45 -25.03 2.18
CA ARG A 208 -2.61 -25.94 1.03
C ARG A 208 -1.26 -26.35 0.46
N GLU A 209 -0.33 -25.40 0.30
CA GLU A 209 1.01 -25.73 -0.18
C GLU A 209 1.72 -26.69 0.78
N LEU A 210 1.62 -26.46 2.09
CA LEU A 210 2.17 -27.39 3.09
C LEU A 210 1.52 -28.77 3.01
N HIS A 211 0.21 -28.85 2.83
CA HIS A 211 -0.53 -30.10 2.64
C HIS A 211 -0.07 -30.85 1.38
N PHE A 212 0.09 -30.15 0.25
CA PHE A 212 0.58 -30.74 -1.01
C PHE A 212 2.02 -31.25 -0.90
N LYS A 213 2.85 -30.66 -0.04
CA LYS A 213 4.24 -31.12 0.21
C LYS A 213 4.34 -32.30 1.19
N LEU A 214 3.26 -32.62 1.89
CA LEU A 214 3.19 -33.73 2.87
C LEU A 214 2.60 -35.01 2.28
N ILE A 215 1.86 -34.90 1.15
CA ILE A 215 1.40 -36.02 0.31
C ILE A 215 2.53 -36.41 -0.65
#